data_AF-A0A972L218-F1
#
_entry.id   AF-A0A972L218-F1
#
_cell.length_a   1.000
_cell.length_b   1.000
_cell.length_c   1.000
_cell.angle_alpha   90.00
_cell.angle_beta   90.00
_cell.angle_gamma   90.00
#
_symmetry.space_group_name_H-M   'P 1'
#
loop_
_entity.id
_entity.type
_entity.pdbx_description
1 polymer ?
#
loop_
_entity_poly.entity_id
_entity_poly.type
_entity_poly.pdbx_seq_one_letter_code
_entity_poly.pdbx_strand_id
1 'polypeptide(L)'
;MRLFNAIIRQILSATDETGPFLSALGGRCLKGIGVILPLLLPLISLSQTIDVKQDGTGDYAQIQDAVDHAWPGDTVLVWPGTYYENLAINGKGLILGSLLMTTGDQAYKYSTIIDGGQNGSCISIEYVDASFEVNGFTLTNGGNCDYGGGIKI
;
A
#
# COMPACT_ATOMS: atom_id res chain seq x y z
N MET A 1 -11.71 1.56 1.38
CA MET A 1 -13.10 1.78 0.84
C MET A 1 -13.24 3.03 -0.06
N ARG A 2 -12.36 4.04 0.03
CA ARG A 2 -12.47 5.29 -0.75
C ARG A 2 -11.94 5.20 -2.19
N LEU A 3 -10.88 4.42 -2.43
CA LEU A 3 -10.32 4.16 -3.76
C LEU A 3 -11.23 3.30 -4.64
N PHE A 4 -11.89 2.28 -4.07
CA PHE A 4 -12.92 1.50 -4.76
C PHE A 4 -14.08 2.38 -5.27
N ASN A 5 -14.55 3.33 -4.44
CA ASN A 5 -15.59 4.28 -4.83
C ASN A 5 -15.09 5.35 -5.82
N ALA A 6 -13.81 5.74 -5.77
CA ALA A 6 -13.21 6.67 -6.72
C ALA A 6 -13.05 6.03 -8.10
N ILE A 7 -12.59 4.78 -8.15
CA ILE A 7 -12.48 3.97 -9.38
C ILE A 7 -13.88 3.72 -9.97
N ILE A 8 -14.88 3.35 -9.15
CA ILE A 8 -16.27 3.21 -9.62
C ILE A 8 -16.82 4.54 -10.18
N ARG A 9 -16.54 5.68 -9.56
CA ARG A 9 -16.98 6.99 -10.06
C ARG A 9 -16.32 7.36 -11.37
N GLN A 10 -15.02 7.09 -11.52
CA GLN A 10 -14.27 7.37 -12.75
C GLN A 10 -14.69 6.44 -13.91
N ILE A 11 -15.10 5.20 -13.60
CA ILE A 11 -15.68 4.25 -14.56
C ILE A 11 -17.10 4.67 -14.97
N LEU A 12 -17.96 5.06 -14.02
CA LEU A 12 -19.31 5.56 -14.31
C LEU A 12 -19.29 6.86 -15.13
N SER A 13 -18.32 7.76 -14.90
CA SER A 13 -18.17 8.96 -15.74
C SER A 13 -17.68 8.63 -17.16
N ALA A 14 -16.82 7.61 -17.32
CA ALA A 14 -16.36 7.18 -18.63
C ALA A 14 -17.48 6.50 -19.45
N THR A 15 -18.49 5.90 -18.80
CA THR A 15 -19.65 5.33 -19.51
C THR A 15 -20.59 6.39 -20.08
N ASP A 16 -20.63 7.60 -19.52
CA ASP A 16 -21.51 8.70 -19.97
C ASP A 16 -20.96 9.41 -21.23
N GLU A 17 -19.63 9.46 -21.38
CA GLU A 17 -18.93 10.03 -22.54
C GLU A 17 -19.03 9.18 -23.82
N THR A 18 -19.60 7.96 -23.74
CA THR A 18 -19.72 7.06 -24.90
C THR A 18 -20.93 7.35 -25.80
N GLY A 19 -21.85 8.24 -25.38
CA GLY A 19 -23.09 8.56 -26.10
C GLY A 19 -22.94 8.76 -27.62
N PRO A 20 -21.94 9.51 -28.12
CA PRO A 20 -21.73 9.70 -29.56
C PRO A 20 -21.16 8.46 -30.27
N PHE A 21 -20.26 7.72 -29.61
CA PHE A 21 -19.58 6.54 -30.17
C PHE A 21 -20.49 5.30 -30.25
N LEU A 22 -21.50 5.19 -29.38
CA LEU A 22 -22.47 4.09 -29.39
C LEU A 22 -23.49 4.15 -30.53
N SER A 23 -23.62 5.30 -31.21
CA SER A 23 -24.47 5.41 -32.41
C SER A 23 -23.85 4.78 -33.66
N ALA A 24 -22.52 4.60 -33.68
CA ALA A 24 -21.76 4.18 -34.87
C ALA A 24 -21.50 2.67 -34.96
N LEU A 25 -21.64 1.93 -33.86
CA LEU A 25 -21.40 0.48 -33.82
C LEU A 25 -22.70 -0.24 -33.48
N GLY A 26 -23.36 -0.81 -34.50
CA GLY A 26 -24.60 -1.57 -34.36
C GLY A 26 -24.55 -2.57 -33.21
N GLY A 27 -25.60 -2.59 -32.39
CA GLY A 27 -25.70 -3.13 -31.02
C GLY A 27 -25.48 -4.63 -30.79
N ARG A 28 -24.65 -5.30 -31.58
CA ARG A 28 -24.23 -6.71 -31.36
C ARG A 28 -22.88 -6.84 -30.63
N CYS A 29 -22.02 -5.81 -30.61
CA CYS A 29 -20.75 -5.85 -29.87
C CYS A 29 -20.88 -5.46 -28.37
N LEU A 30 -21.97 -4.78 -27.98
CA LEU A 30 -22.11 -4.21 -26.63
C LEU A 30 -22.48 -5.25 -25.56
N LYS A 31 -23.20 -6.33 -25.93
CA LYS A 31 -23.55 -7.43 -25.01
C LYS A 31 -22.33 -8.26 -24.58
N GLY A 32 -21.26 -8.28 -25.39
CA GLY A 32 -19.98 -8.91 -25.04
C GLY A 32 -19.11 -8.01 -24.16
N ILE A 33 -19.08 -6.71 -24.42
CA ILE A 33 -18.31 -5.71 -23.65
C ILE A 33 -18.78 -5.63 -22.20
N GLY A 34 -20.11 -5.68 -21.96
CA GLY A 34 -20.67 -5.67 -20.60
C GLY A 34 -20.33 -6.88 -19.73
N VAL A 35 -19.86 -7.98 -20.32
CA VAL A 35 -19.42 -9.20 -19.61
C VAL A 35 -17.89 -9.27 -19.51
N ILE A 36 -17.16 -8.79 -20.52
CA ILE A 36 -15.69 -8.77 -20.54
C ILE A 36 -15.13 -7.71 -19.60
N LEU A 37 -15.76 -6.54 -19.51
CA LEU A 37 -15.29 -5.43 -18.68
C LEU A 37 -15.24 -5.78 -17.18
N PRO A 38 -16.29 -6.35 -16.54
CA PRO A 38 -16.22 -6.76 -15.12
C PRO A 38 -15.36 -8.00 -14.86
N LEU A 39 -15.12 -8.85 -15.88
CA LEU A 39 -14.26 -10.03 -15.78
C LEU A 39 -12.76 -9.68 -15.92
N LEU A 40 -12.46 -8.52 -16.52
CA LEU A 40 -11.10 -7.98 -16.67
C LEU A 40 -10.67 -7.08 -15.49
N LEU A 41 -11.60 -6.63 -14.63
CA LEU A 41 -11.34 -5.77 -13.46
C LEU A 41 -10.30 -6.33 -12.46
N PRO A 42 -10.26 -7.64 -12.11
CA PRO A 42 -9.23 -8.15 -11.19
C PRO A 42 -7.85 -8.32 -11.86
N LEU A 43 -7.73 -8.16 -13.19
CA LEU A 43 -6.46 -8.29 -13.93
C LEU A 43 -5.67 -6.98 -14.03
N ILE A 44 -6.25 -5.86 -13.63
CA ILE A 44 -5.58 -4.56 -13.60
C ILE A 44 -5.17 -4.24 -12.15
N SER A 45 -4.32 -5.10 -11.56
CA SER A 45 -3.78 -4.83 -10.23
C SER A 45 -2.67 -3.78 -10.36
N LEU A 46 -3.07 -2.52 -10.34
CA LEU A 46 -2.14 -1.41 -10.18
C LEU A 46 -1.71 -1.35 -8.71
N SER A 47 -0.45 -0.97 -8.46
CA SER A 47 0.05 -0.66 -7.13
C SER A 47 -0.89 0.33 -6.45
N GLN A 48 -1.47 -0.06 -5.32
CA GLN A 48 -2.31 0.81 -4.50
C GLN A 48 -1.48 1.41 -3.36
N THR A 49 -1.85 2.61 -2.94
CA THR A 49 -1.31 3.24 -1.72
C THR A 49 -2.26 2.95 -0.56
N ILE A 50 -1.73 2.39 0.51
CA ILE A 50 -2.43 2.05 1.75
C ILE A 50 -1.99 3.05 2.82
N ASP A 51 -2.92 3.89 3.31
CA ASP A 51 -2.61 4.91 4.32
C ASP A 51 -2.64 4.30 5.74
N VAL A 52 -1.53 4.39 6.47
CA VAL A 52 -1.44 4.02 7.89
C VAL A 52 -1.46 5.28 8.75
N LYS A 53 -2.48 5.41 9.61
CA LYS A 53 -2.68 6.55 10.51
C LYS A 53 -3.23 6.11 11.86
N GLN A 54 -2.52 6.43 12.94
CA GLN A 54 -2.96 6.11 14.31
C GLN A 54 -4.20 6.91 14.75
N ASP A 55 -4.57 7.98 14.03
CA ASP A 55 -5.77 8.80 14.32
C ASP A 55 -7.09 8.16 13.84
N GLY A 56 -7.03 7.00 13.18
CA GLY A 56 -8.19 6.27 12.67
C GLY A 56 -8.77 6.82 11.37
N THR A 57 -8.12 7.79 10.72
CA THR A 57 -8.55 8.33 9.42
C THR A 57 -7.90 7.63 8.22
N GLY A 58 -6.92 6.75 8.47
CA GLY A 58 -6.25 5.90 7.47
C GLY A 58 -7.03 4.62 7.17
N ASP A 59 -6.49 3.81 6.26
CA ASP A 59 -7.01 2.46 6.01
C ASP A 59 -6.69 1.52 7.19
N TYR A 60 -5.52 1.71 7.82
CA TYR A 60 -5.08 0.96 9.01
C TYR A 60 -4.47 1.90 10.06
N ALA A 61 -4.48 1.45 11.32
CA ALA A 61 -3.81 2.15 12.43
C ALA A 61 -2.42 1.58 12.76
N GLN A 62 -2.19 0.30 12.43
CA GLN A 62 -0.94 -0.42 12.63
C GLN A 62 -0.28 -0.70 11.29
N ILE A 63 1.05 -0.72 11.26
CA ILE A 63 1.81 -0.95 10.02
C ILE A 63 1.75 -2.42 9.63
N GLN A 64 1.83 -3.36 10.59
CA GLN A 64 1.79 -4.79 10.26
C GLN A 64 0.46 -5.18 9.59
N ASP A 65 -0.68 -4.65 10.04
CA ASP A 65 -1.99 -4.93 9.42
C ASP A 65 -2.02 -4.48 7.94
N ALA A 66 -1.43 -3.32 7.64
CA ALA A 66 -1.33 -2.80 6.29
C ALA A 66 -0.38 -3.65 5.42
N VAL A 67 0.76 -4.07 5.97
CA VAL A 67 1.70 -4.98 5.31
C VAL A 67 1.04 -6.32 5.01
N ASP A 68 0.28 -6.88 5.96
CA ASP A 68 -0.40 -8.16 5.81
C ASP A 68 -1.47 -8.10 4.72
N HIS A 69 -2.19 -6.97 4.63
CA HIS A 69 -3.16 -6.70 3.57
C HIS A 69 -2.54 -6.44 2.20
N ALA A 70 -1.37 -5.80 2.16
CA ALA A 70 -0.72 -5.37 0.91
C ALA A 70 -0.44 -6.52 -0.04
N TRP A 71 -0.64 -6.27 -1.33
CA TRP A 71 -0.24 -7.15 -2.41
C TRP A 71 1.15 -6.75 -2.95
N PRO A 72 1.84 -7.67 -3.64
CA PRO A 72 3.12 -7.33 -4.27
C PRO A 72 3.00 -6.11 -5.19
N GLY A 73 3.90 -5.15 -4.99
CA GLY A 73 3.93 -3.87 -5.70
C GLY A 73 3.22 -2.72 -4.99
N ASP A 74 2.41 -2.97 -3.95
CA ASP A 74 1.70 -1.92 -3.21
C ASP A 74 2.65 -1.00 -2.44
N THR A 75 2.16 0.19 -2.12
CA THR A 75 2.84 1.16 -1.25
C THR A 75 2.11 1.28 0.07
N VAL A 76 2.77 0.93 1.17
CA VAL A 76 2.30 1.22 2.53
C VAL A 76 2.84 2.57 2.93
N LEU A 77 1.97 3.59 2.97
CA LEU A 77 2.31 4.98 3.28
C LEU A 77 1.97 5.29 4.74
N VAL A 78 3.01 5.47 5.56
CA VAL A 78 2.90 5.63 7.01
C VAL A 78 2.96 7.11 7.40
N TRP A 79 1.97 7.56 8.15
CA TRP A 79 1.89 8.92 8.66
C TRP A 79 2.70 9.09 9.96
N PRO A 80 3.08 10.33 10.32
CA PRO A 80 3.87 10.62 11.52
C PRO A 80 3.24 10.02 12.77
N GLY A 81 4.09 9.44 13.61
CA GLY A 81 3.69 8.70 14.79
C GLY A 81 4.80 7.78 15.29
N THR A 82 4.60 7.23 16.48
CA THR A 82 5.43 6.17 17.04
C THR A 82 4.65 4.87 17.02
N TYR A 83 5.14 3.92 16.24
CA TYR A 83 4.56 2.61 16.04
C TYR A 83 5.36 1.59 16.85
N TYR A 84 4.76 1.05 17.90
CA TYR A 84 5.38 0.05 18.77
C TYR A 84 5.14 -1.34 18.21
N GLU A 85 5.96 -1.74 17.23
CA GLU A 85 5.75 -2.94 16.42
C GLU A 85 7.10 -3.56 16.02
N ASN A 86 7.10 -4.88 15.81
CA ASN A 86 8.18 -5.61 15.15
C ASN A 86 7.64 -6.17 13.84
N LEU A 87 8.03 -5.57 12.72
CA LEU A 87 7.44 -5.88 11.42
C LEU A 87 8.04 -7.17 10.83
N ALA A 88 7.17 -8.08 10.40
CA ALA A 88 7.54 -9.29 9.68
C ALA A 88 7.10 -9.18 8.22
N ILE A 89 8.09 -9.20 7.31
CA ILE A 89 7.88 -9.11 5.86
C ILE A 89 8.18 -10.47 5.24
N ASN A 90 7.12 -11.14 4.76
CA ASN A 90 7.20 -12.49 4.23
C ASN A 90 6.56 -12.59 2.83
N GLY A 91 7.39 -12.89 1.83
CA GLY A 91 6.97 -13.29 0.48
C GLY A 91 6.23 -12.23 -0.34
N LYS A 92 6.49 -10.94 -0.09
CA LYS A 92 5.92 -9.85 -0.88
C LYS A 92 6.91 -8.69 -1.05
N GLY A 93 7.20 -8.33 -2.29
CA GLY A 93 7.86 -7.05 -2.57
C GLY A 93 6.86 -5.90 -2.49
N LEU A 94 7.11 -4.91 -1.64
CA LEU A 94 6.29 -3.71 -1.50
C LEU A 94 7.15 -2.50 -1.15
N ILE A 95 6.58 -1.31 -1.27
CA ILE A 95 7.22 -0.08 -0.81
C ILE A 95 6.65 0.27 0.56
N LEU A 96 7.46 0.21 1.60
CA LEU A 96 7.13 0.71 2.93
C LEU A 96 7.76 2.10 3.08
N GLY A 97 6.93 3.13 3.17
CA GLY A 97 7.37 4.51 3.07
C GLY A 97 6.69 5.43 4.05
N SER A 98 7.37 6.46 4.54
CA SER A 98 6.70 7.58 5.21
C SER A 98 6.30 8.68 4.23
N LEU A 99 5.63 9.72 4.74
CA LEU A 99 5.32 10.93 3.96
C LEU A 99 6.56 11.59 3.32
N LEU A 100 7.78 11.26 3.75
CA LEU A 100 9.02 11.66 3.09
C LEU A 100 8.97 11.38 1.57
N MET A 101 8.47 10.21 1.17
CA MET A 101 8.48 9.78 -0.23
C MET A 101 7.58 10.64 -1.14
N THR A 102 6.51 11.19 -0.58
CA THR A 102 5.50 11.95 -1.34
C THR A 102 5.74 13.46 -1.27
N THR A 103 6.34 13.94 -0.18
CA THR A 103 6.54 15.37 0.10
C THR A 103 7.97 15.84 -0.09
N GLY A 104 8.95 14.94 0.01
CA GLY A 104 10.38 15.26 0.05
C GLY A 104 10.86 15.90 1.36
N ASP A 105 9.97 16.11 2.33
CA ASP A 105 10.31 16.76 3.61
C ASP A 105 11.03 15.79 4.56
N GLN A 106 12.29 16.09 4.86
CA GLN A 106 13.16 15.31 5.73
C GLN A 106 12.64 15.22 7.17
N ALA A 107 11.76 16.12 7.61
CA ALA A 107 11.16 16.06 8.94
C ALA A 107 10.43 14.73 9.18
N TYR A 108 9.84 14.14 8.12
CA TYR A 108 9.11 12.88 8.21
C TYR A 108 9.99 11.67 8.54
N LYS A 109 11.30 11.74 8.30
CA LYS A 109 12.26 10.72 8.74
C LYS A 109 12.32 10.61 10.27
N TYR A 110 12.20 11.74 10.95
CA TYR A 110 12.36 11.84 12.41
C TYR A 110 11.02 11.74 13.15
N SER A 111 9.91 12.01 12.47
CA SER A 111 8.56 11.96 13.06
C SER A 111 7.79 10.67 12.75
N THR A 112 8.33 9.77 11.93
CA THR A 112 7.76 8.45 11.65
C THR A 112 8.68 7.38 12.22
N ILE A 113 8.34 6.87 13.39
CA ILE A 113 9.21 6.04 14.22
C ILE A 113 8.63 4.63 14.33
N ILE A 114 9.44 3.62 14.03
CA ILE A 114 9.15 2.22 14.36
C ILE A 114 10.00 1.87 15.58
N ASP A 115 9.33 1.58 16.69
CA ASP A 115 9.91 1.25 17.97
C ASP A 115 9.76 -0.26 18.23
N GLY A 116 10.88 -0.98 18.21
CA GLY A 116 10.92 -2.44 18.38
C GLY A 116 10.78 -2.93 19.83
N GLY A 117 10.52 -2.05 20.80
CA GLY A 117 10.15 -2.44 22.18
C GLY A 117 11.21 -3.24 22.96
N GLN A 118 12.47 -3.16 22.54
CA GLN A 118 13.63 -3.94 23.01
C GLN A 118 13.49 -5.46 22.80
N ASN A 119 12.65 -5.89 21.84
CA ASN A 119 12.35 -7.29 21.64
C ASN A 119 12.23 -7.64 20.15
N GLY A 120 13.30 -8.18 19.56
CA GLY A 120 13.43 -8.41 18.13
C GLY A 120 14.00 -7.21 17.36
N SER A 121 14.22 -7.43 16.07
CA SER A 121 14.50 -6.36 15.11
C SER A 121 13.23 -5.53 14.85
N CYS A 122 13.38 -4.24 14.53
CA CYS A 122 12.24 -3.40 14.14
C CYS A 122 11.58 -3.93 12.86
N ILE A 123 12.40 -4.39 11.90
CA ILE A 123 11.95 -5.01 10.66
C ILE A 123 12.70 -6.33 10.46
N SER A 124 11.97 -7.39 10.18
CA SER A 124 12.47 -8.71 9.83
C SER A 124 11.98 -9.09 8.45
N ILE A 125 12.91 -9.32 7.53
CA ILE A 125 12.64 -9.75 6.15
C ILE A 125 13.19 -11.16 6.03
N GLU A 126 12.34 -12.16 5.72
CA GLU A 126 12.80 -13.54 5.56
C GLU A 126 12.89 -13.96 4.09
N TYR A 127 11.89 -13.57 3.31
CA TYR A 127 11.82 -13.87 1.89
C TYR A 127 11.06 -12.75 1.18
N VAL A 128 11.55 -12.32 0.03
CA VAL A 128 10.85 -11.38 -0.86
C VAL A 128 11.02 -11.88 -2.30
N ASP A 129 9.89 -12.01 -3.00
CA ASP A 129 9.80 -12.50 -4.38
C ASP A 129 9.89 -11.36 -5.43
N ALA A 130 9.88 -10.12 -4.95
CA ALA A 130 9.96 -8.89 -5.74
C ALA A 130 10.73 -7.79 -4.99
N SER A 131 10.85 -6.60 -5.58
CA SER A 131 11.53 -5.46 -4.98
C SER A 131 10.84 -5.01 -3.69
N PHE A 132 11.61 -4.84 -2.62
CA PHE A 132 11.15 -4.28 -1.36
C PHE A 132 11.95 -3.02 -1.01
N GLU A 133 11.26 -1.95 -0.64
CA GLU A 133 11.88 -0.68 -0.23
C GLU A 133 11.38 -0.27 1.16
N VAL A 134 12.27 0.22 2.00
CA VAL A 134 11.95 0.90 3.27
C VAL A 134 12.53 2.29 3.23
N ASN A 135 11.69 3.33 3.36
CA ASN A 135 12.13 4.71 3.19
C ASN A 135 11.45 5.68 4.17
N GLY A 136 12.26 6.55 4.79
CA GLY A 136 11.75 7.66 5.58
C GLY A 136 11.34 7.33 7.02
N PHE A 137 11.98 6.35 7.64
CA PHE A 137 11.72 5.97 9.03
C PHE A 137 12.91 6.22 9.95
N THR A 138 12.61 6.41 11.23
CA THR A 138 13.54 6.16 12.34
C THR A 138 13.22 4.79 12.93
N LEU A 139 14.19 3.88 12.94
CA LEU A 139 14.09 2.58 13.61
C LEU A 139 14.78 2.69 14.96
N THR A 140 14.07 2.38 16.05
CA THR A 140 14.61 2.53 17.41
C THR A 140 14.23 1.36 18.30
N ASN A 141 14.96 1.20 19.38
CA ASN A 141 14.68 0.23 20.43
C ASN A 141 14.49 -1.22 19.92
N GLY A 142 15.09 -1.61 18.80
CA GLY A 142 15.23 -3.04 18.50
C GLY A 142 16.31 -3.67 19.39
N GLY A 143 16.11 -4.90 19.87
CA GLY A 143 17.00 -5.53 20.84
C GLY A 143 16.60 -6.96 21.20
N ASN A 144 17.28 -7.59 22.17
CA ASN A 144 16.99 -8.96 22.62
C ASN A 144 16.85 -9.99 21.47
N CYS A 145 17.75 -9.91 20.48
CA CYS A 145 17.76 -10.79 19.32
C CYS A 145 19.19 -11.19 18.94
N ASP A 146 19.33 -12.34 18.28
CA ASP A 146 20.62 -12.83 17.78
C ASP A 146 21.11 -12.06 16.53
N TYR A 147 20.26 -11.19 15.99
CA TYR A 147 20.47 -10.38 14.79
C TYR A 147 20.55 -8.88 15.12
N GLY A 148 20.74 -8.03 14.11
CA GLY A 148 20.73 -6.57 14.30
C GLY A 148 19.35 -6.04 14.71
N GLY A 149 19.29 -5.10 15.66
CA GLY A 149 18.03 -4.54 16.16
C GLY A 149 17.28 -3.64 15.17
N GLY A 150 17.95 -3.09 14.15
CA GLY A 150 17.30 -2.28 13.13
C GLY A 150 16.52 -3.14 12.14
N ILE A 151 17.25 -3.74 11.20
CA ILE A 151 16.70 -4.59 10.13
C ILE A 151 17.44 -5.93 10.14
N LYS A 152 16.69 -7.04 10.16
CA LYS A 152 17.17 -8.39 9.90
C LYS A 152 16.76 -8.80 8.47
N ILE A 153 17.72 -9.33 7.71
CA ILE A 153 17.56 -9.88 6.34
C ILE A 153 18.24 -11.25 6.32
#